data_AF-A0A0D2ASL4-F1
#
_entry.id   AF-A0A0D2ASL4-F1
#
_cell.length_a   1.000
_cell.length_b   1.000
_cell.length_c   1.000
_cell.angle_alpha   90.00
_cell.angle_beta   90.00
_cell.angle_gamma   90.00
#
_symmetry.space_group_name_H-M   'P 1'
#
loop_
_entity.id
_entity.type
_entity.pdbx_description
1 polymer ?
#
loop_
_entity_poly.entity_id
_entity_poly.type
_entity_poly.pdbx_seq_one_letter_code
_entity_poly.pdbx_strand_id
1 'polypeptide(L)'
;MVSITVDKAPRTLLVACFLAWKALLLTIAIISPQPGYDTSTRLLFKGHGIRNVEVSSPDVYSPPGTHAPAQGLPDLVMRLLLALTRWDTIYFASIAERGYVYEQEWAFGWGFLKFLSFLGTNIPLTTEKLYNVLIHGIILANVSHLISIILLFQLALALQTSASNGKVYFAFICAALHIFTPAGIFLVAPCPEALFSLLSFAGYLLYVYSWIDTGLQYHGPIQDLYLILSGFCFGLAATVRGNGLLSGIIYFYDALIWLIVSAERLVRIRVFNISALRPELHAQLSSIRQRRLPATVTAGMLVGIGFAGPQYIAFQQFCGSHILEKRPWCHAFPPSIYSWVQSHYWNVGFLSLLSCQTYNEHAFLHPETKSEAPDQDRNAKGLQDNMDFDINRAFE
;
A
#
# COMPACT_ATOMS: atom_id res chain seq x y z
N MET A 1 -18.42 -19.86 21.75
CA MET A 1 -18.32 -20.48 20.40
C MET A 1 -19.67 -20.30 19.69
N VAL A 2 -19.98 -19.07 19.24
CA VAL A 2 -21.19 -18.80 18.44
C VAL A 2 -20.80 -19.03 17.00
N SER A 3 -21.00 -20.26 16.52
CA SER A 3 -20.95 -20.54 15.09
C SER A 3 -22.18 -19.90 14.47
N ILE A 4 -22.05 -18.64 14.06
CA ILE A 4 -23.03 -18.00 13.17
C ILE A 4 -22.95 -18.81 11.87
N THR A 5 -23.84 -19.79 11.71
CA THR A 5 -24.08 -20.48 10.44
C THR A 5 -24.70 -19.46 9.49
N VAL A 6 -23.84 -18.60 8.94
CA VAL A 6 -24.17 -17.74 7.82
C VAL A 6 -24.50 -18.67 6.67
N ASP A 7 -25.70 -18.54 6.10
CA ASP A 7 -26.10 -19.26 4.91
C ASP A 7 -24.98 -19.22 3.86
N LYS A 8 -24.63 -20.36 3.28
CA LYS A 8 -23.54 -20.45 2.29
C LYS A 8 -23.86 -19.67 1.00
N ALA A 9 -25.15 -19.39 0.76
CA ALA A 9 -25.65 -18.72 -0.44
C ALA A 9 -25.04 -17.32 -0.70
N PRO A 10 -25.08 -16.36 0.24
CA PRO A 10 -24.51 -15.02 0.04
C PRO A 10 -23.00 -15.02 -0.23
N ARG A 11 -22.23 -15.87 0.46
CA ARG A 11 -20.77 -15.95 0.25
C ARG A 11 -20.43 -16.53 -1.12
N THR A 12 -21.17 -17.54 -1.56
CA THR A 12 -20.98 -18.15 -2.89
C THR A 12 -21.30 -17.15 -3.99
N LEU A 13 -22.36 -16.36 -3.81
CA LEU A 13 -22.71 -15.28 -4.74
C LEU A 13 -21.61 -14.20 -4.82
N LEU A 14 -21.04 -13.79 -3.67
CA LEU A 14 -19.93 -12.83 -3.66
C LEU A 14 -18.70 -13.35 -4.44
N VAL A 15 -18.35 -14.63 -4.26
CA VAL A 15 -17.25 -15.24 -5.02
C VAL A 15 -17.57 -15.29 -6.51
N ALA A 16 -18.81 -15.62 -6.90
CA ALA A 16 -19.23 -15.60 -8.30
C ALA A 16 -19.15 -14.18 -8.91
N CYS A 17 -19.65 -13.17 -8.20
CA CYS A 17 -19.55 -11.76 -8.61
C CYS A 17 -18.08 -11.33 -8.74
N PHE A 18 -17.22 -11.72 -7.80
CA PHE A 18 -15.79 -11.44 -7.86
C PHE A 18 -15.15 -12.07 -9.11
N LEU A 19 -15.38 -13.36 -9.36
CA LEU A 19 -14.81 -14.05 -10.51
C LEU A 19 -15.29 -13.43 -11.83
N ALA A 20 -16.57 -13.10 -11.93
CA ALA A 20 -17.14 -12.42 -13.10
C ALA A 20 -16.50 -11.04 -13.33
N TRP A 21 -16.35 -10.26 -12.27
CA TRP A 21 -15.71 -8.94 -12.34
C TRP A 21 -14.23 -9.01 -12.73
N LYS A 22 -13.49 -9.96 -12.14
CA LYS A 22 -12.08 -10.20 -12.48
C LYS A 22 -11.93 -10.67 -13.92
N ALA A 23 -12.78 -11.57 -14.39
CA ALA A 23 -12.80 -12.01 -15.78
C ALA A 23 -13.06 -10.83 -16.73
N LEU A 24 -14.01 -9.95 -16.40
CA LEU A 24 -14.29 -8.74 -17.18
C LEU A 24 -13.05 -7.83 -17.26
N LEU A 25 -12.43 -7.51 -16.12
CA LEU A 25 -11.24 -6.64 -16.07
C LEU A 25 -10.06 -7.22 -16.86
N LEU A 26 -9.80 -8.52 -16.72
CA LEU A 26 -8.74 -9.21 -17.45
C LEU A 26 -9.03 -9.24 -18.96
N THR A 27 -10.29 -9.46 -19.34
CA THR A 27 -10.72 -9.45 -20.75
C THR A 27 -10.53 -8.07 -21.36
N ILE A 28 -10.91 -7.00 -20.65
CA ILE A 28 -10.66 -5.62 -21.07
C ILE A 28 -9.16 -5.37 -21.23
N ALA A 29 -8.33 -5.82 -20.28
CA ALA A 29 -6.88 -5.65 -20.33
C ALA A 29 -6.24 -6.35 -21.54
N ILE A 30 -6.74 -7.54 -21.91
CA ILE A 30 -6.25 -8.33 -23.06
C ILE A 30 -6.69 -7.74 -24.40
N ILE A 31 -7.94 -7.29 -24.52
CA ILE A 31 -8.50 -6.74 -25.77
C ILE A 31 -7.99 -5.32 -26.03
N SER A 32 -7.60 -4.59 -24.99
CA SER A 32 -7.08 -3.23 -25.11
C SER A 32 -5.89 -3.18 -26.08
N PRO A 33 -5.84 -2.20 -26.99
CA PRO A 33 -4.80 -2.12 -28.02
C PRO A 33 -3.39 -2.04 -27.40
N GLN A 34 -2.47 -2.82 -27.96
CA GLN A 34 -1.05 -2.85 -27.59
C GLN A 34 -0.20 -2.73 -28.86
N PRO A 35 0.85 -1.89 -28.87
CA PRO A 35 1.42 -1.15 -27.74
C PRO A 35 0.63 0.15 -27.48
N GLY A 36 0.12 0.33 -26.26
CA GLY A 36 -0.49 1.61 -25.86
C GLY A 36 0.54 2.74 -25.80
N TYR A 37 0.13 3.93 -25.37
CA TYR A 37 0.99 5.11 -25.18
C TYR A 37 2.16 4.91 -24.17
N ASP A 38 2.22 3.76 -23.50
CA ASP A 38 3.22 3.46 -22.47
C ASP A 38 4.53 2.91 -23.08
N THR A 39 5.50 3.80 -23.28
CA THR A 39 6.85 3.49 -23.74
C THR A 39 7.73 2.90 -22.63
N SER A 40 7.53 3.33 -21.39
CA SER A 40 8.32 2.92 -20.22
C SER A 40 8.24 1.42 -19.96
N THR A 41 7.05 0.83 -20.07
CA THR A 41 6.86 -0.61 -19.95
C THR A 41 7.61 -1.37 -21.04
N ARG A 42 7.63 -0.86 -22.28
CA ARG A 42 8.38 -1.50 -23.37
C ARG A 42 9.88 -1.44 -23.13
N LEU A 43 10.39 -0.31 -22.63
CA LEU A 43 11.80 -0.15 -22.30
C LEU A 43 12.24 -1.11 -21.19
N LEU A 44 11.43 -1.27 -20.14
CA LEU A 44 11.71 -2.22 -19.05
C LEU A 44 11.89 -3.65 -19.57
N PHE A 45 10.97 -4.11 -20.42
CA PHE A 45 11.03 -5.46 -21.00
C PHE A 45 12.15 -5.59 -22.04
N LYS A 46 12.41 -4.54 -22.85
CA LYS A 46 13.53 -4.51 -23.80
C LYS A 46 14.88 -4.61 -23.10
N GLY A 47 15.04 -3.94 -21.96
CA GLY A 47 16.25 -4.02 -21.12
C GLY A 47 16.57 -5.42 -20.61
N HIS A 48 15.55 -6.28 -20.48
CA HIS A 48 15.69 -7.69 -20.09
C HIS A 48 15.82 -8.63 -21.31
N GLY A 49 16.17 -8.11 -22.50
CA GLY A 49 16.42 -8.92 -23.70
C GLY A 49 15.16 -9.44 -24.41
N ILE A 50 13.97 -8.95 -24.04
CA ILE A 50 12.68 -9.45 -24.55
C ILE A 50 12.36 -8.76 -25.89
N ARG A 51 12.79 -9.37 -27.00
CA ARG A 51 12.62 -8.83 -28.37
C ARG A 51 11.23 -9.02 -28.99
N ASN A 52 10.37 -9.87 -28.42
CA ASN A 52 9.07 -10.19 -29.01
C ASN A 52 7.99 -9.10 -28.85
N VAL A 53 8.34 -7.91 -28.33
CA VAL A 53 7.42 -6.76 -28.21
C VAL A 53 7.65 -5.74 -29.34
N GLU A 54 8.23 -6.17 -30.46
CA GLU A 54 8.04 -5.50 -31.74
C GLU A 54 6.84 -6.18 -32.41
N VAL A 55 5.64 -5.60 -32.20
CA VAL A 55 4.56 -5.77 -33.17
C VAL A 55 5.14 -5.28 -34.49
N SER A 56 5.15 -6.17 -35.47
CA SER A 56 5.55 -5.93 -36.85
C SER A 56 5.14 -4.53 -37.28
N SER A 57 6.11 -3.62 -37.39
CA SER A 57 6.01 -2.53 -38.34
C SER A 57 5.71 -3.18 -39.69
N PRO A 58 4.72 -2.72 -40.48
CA PRO A 58 4.43 -3.30 -41.79
C PRO A 58 5.63 -3.28 -42.75
N ASP A 59 6.70 -2.55 -42.41
CA ASP A 59 7.76 -2.17 -43.36
C ASP A 59 9.13 -2.81 -43.09
N VAL A 60 9.26 -3.84 -42.23
CA VAL A 60 10.55 -4.54 -42.04
C VAL A 60 10.40 -6.04 -42.26
N TYR A 61 10.67 -6.47 -43.49
CA TYR A 61 10.79 -7.87 -43.89
C TYR A 61 12.00 -8.50 -43.19
N SER A 62 11.75 -9.29 -42.14
CA SER A 62 12.79 -10.13 -41.51
C SER A 62 12.76 -11.54 -42.15
N PRO A 63 13.92 -12.12 -42.52
CA PRO A 63 13.97 -13.41 -43.21
C PRO A 63 13.51 -14.57 -42.32
N PRO A 64 12.84 -15.60 -42.89
CA PRO A 64 12.34 -16.73 -42.13
C PRO A 64 13.49 -17.70 -41.82
N GLY A 65 14.01 -17.69 -40.59
CA GLY A 65 15.05 -18.66 -40.22
C GLY A 65 15.70 -18.58 -38.84
N THR A 66 15.46 -17.53 -38.04
CA THR A 66 16.16 -17.34 -36.75
C THR A 66 15.24 -17.18 -35.53
N HIS A 67 14.10 -17.87 -35.53
CA HIS A 67 13.35 -18.08 -34.28
C HIS A 67 13.95 -19.28 -33.54
N ALA A 68 15.05 -19.04 -32.82
CA ALA A 68 15.33 -19.88 -31.66
C ALA A 68 14.12 -19.78 -30.73
N PRO A 69 13.51 -20.89 -30.27
CA PRO A 69 12.47 -20.83 -29.27
C PRO A 69 13.18 -20.44 -27.97
N ALA A 70 13.30 -19.14 -27.70
CA ALA A 70 13.44 -18.70 -26.32
C ALA A 70 12.25 -19.32 -25.59
N GLN A 71 12.51 -20.08 -24.53
CA GLN A 71 11.50 -20.75 -23.71
C GLN A 71 10.58 -19.67 -23.11
N GLY A 72 9.62 -19.21 -23.90
CA GLY A 72 8.84 -18.02 -23.66
C GLY A 72 7.52 -18.37 -23.00
N LEU A 73 7.07 -17.52 -22.08
CA LEU A 73 5.70 -17.60 -21.59
C LEU A 73 4.72 -17.53 -22.77
N PRO A 74 3.55 -18.18 -22.68
CA PRO A 74 2.54 -18.10 -23.73
C PRO A 74 2.22 -16.64 -24.10
N ASP A 75 2.00 -16.34 -25.38
CA ASP A 75 1.77 -14.97 -25.88
C ASP A 75 0.64 -14.24 -25.13
N LEU A 76 -0.38 -14.97 -24.71
CA LEU A 76 -1.48 -14.44 -23.90
C LEU A 76 -0.99 -13.94 -22.53
N VAL A 77 -0.10 -14.70 -21.88
CA VAL A 77 0.48 -14.32 -20.59
C VAL A 77 1.38 -13.11 -20.77
N MET A 78 2.19 -13.06 -21.83
CA MET A 78 3.02 -11.89 -22.13
C MET A 78 2.17 -10.63 -22.35
N ARG A 79 1.12 -10.74 -23.15
CA ARG A 79 0.15 -9.66 -23.40
C ARG A 79 -0.50 -9.18 -22.09
N LEU A 80 -0.83 -10.11 -21.20
CA LEU A 80 -1.40 -9.78 -19.90
C LEU A 80 -0.40 -9.08 -18.98
N LEU A 81 0.85 -9.57 -18.92
CA LEU A 81 1.92 -8.94 -18.13
C LEU A 81 2.18 -7.51 -18.61
N LEU A 82 2.23 -7.28 -19.92
CA LEU A 82 2.37 -5.94 -20.50
C LEU A 82 1.14 -5.05 -20.26
N ALA A 83 -0.07 -5.62 -20.22
CA ALA A 83 -1.27 -4.85 -19.91
C ALA A 83 -1.32 -4.39 -18.45
N LEU A 84 -0.89 -5.27 -17.53
CA LEU A 84 -0.96 -5.06 -16.09
C LEU A 84 0.26 -4.32 -15.52
N THR A 85 1.39 -4.35 -16.22
CA THR A 85 2.58 -3.57 -15.84
C THR A 85 2.49 -2.20 -16.47
N ARG A 86 1.77 -1.28 -15.85
CA ARG A 86 1.68 0.13 -16.29
C ARG A 86 1.70 1.07 -15.11
N TRP A 87 2.08 2.33 -15.34
CA TRP A 87 2.12 3.39 -14.32
C TRP A 87 2.98 2.98 -13.12
N ASP A 88 2.49 3.18 -11.90
CA ASP A 88 3.17 2.86 -10.64
C ASP A 88 3.68 1.42 -10.56
N THR A 89 3.03 0.49 -11.27
CA THR A 89 3.43 -0.92 -11.35
C THR A 89 4.83 -1.11 -11.92
N ILE A 90 5.28 -0.21 -12.80
CA ILE A 90 6.63 -0.23 -13.37
C ILE A 90 7.65 -0.02 -12.25
N TYR A 91 7.39 0.93 -11.35
CA TYR A 91 8.23 1.17 -10.18
C TYR A 91 8.17 0.00 -9.22
N PHE A 92 6.98 -0.56 -8.93
CA PHE A 92 6.88 -1.73 -8.06
C PHE A 92 7.66 -2.94 -8.59
N ALA A 93 7.54 -3.24 -9.88
CA ALA A 93 8.22 -4.36 -10.51
C ALA A 93 9.74 -4.18 -10.51
N SER A 94 10.22 -3.01 -10.94
CA SER A 94 11.66 -2.70 -10.97
C SER A 94 12.26 -2.70 -9.57
N ILE A 95 11.66 -2.03 -8.58
CA ILE A 95 12.17 -2.01 -7.20
C ILE A 95 12.15 -3.41 -6.58
N ALA A 96 11.14 -4.24 -6.84
CA ALA A 96 11.13 -5.62 -6.33
C ALA A 96 12.19 -6.50 -7.02
N GLU A 97 12.54 -6.21 -8.27
CA GLU A 97 13.55 -6.93 -9.04
C GLU A 97 14.98 -6.51 -8.63
N ARG A 98 15.33 -5.22 -8.71
CA ARG A 98 16.68 -4.71 -8.41
C ARG A 98 16.91 -4.19 -6.99
N GLY A 99 15.84 -3.94 -6.24
CA GLY A 99 15.91 -3.24 -4.96
C GLY A 99 15.80 -1.71 -5.10
N TYR A 100 15.83 -1.04 -3.95
CA TYR A 100 15.82 0.42 -3.88
C TYR A 100 17.18 0.97 -4.30
N VAL A 101 17.20 1.80 -5.34
CA VAL A 101 18.41 2.47 -5.83
C VAL A 101 18.30 3.98 -5.65
N TYR A 102 17.12 4.55 -5.93
CA TYR A 102 16.92 5.99 -5.86
C TYR A 102 16.13 6.43 -4.62
N GLU A 103 16.35 7.66 -4.17
CA GLU A 103 15.69 8.23 -2.99
C GLU A 103 14.17 8.32 -3.16
N GLN A 104 13.69 8.75 -4.33
CA GLN A 104 12.25 8.87 -4.62
C GLN A 104 11.49 7.54 -4.54
N GLU A 105 12.19 6.41 -4.70
CA GLU A 105 11.57 5.09 -4.65
C GLU A 105 11.08 4.75 -3.26
N TRP A 106 11.67 5.33 -2.21
CA TRP A 106 11.31 5.10 -0.81
C TRP A 106 9.91 5.61 -0.44
N ALA A 107 9.26 6.35 -1.32
CA ALA A 107 7.84 6.64 -1.19
C ALA A 107 6.94 5.43 -1.48
N PHE A 108 7.42 4.45 -2.26
CA PHE A 108 6.73 3.20 -2.51
C PHE A 108 6.99 2.20 -1.36
N GLY A 109 5.93 1.51 -0.93
CA GLY A 109 5.92 0.74 0.32
C GLY A 109 6.95 -0.39 0.41
N TRP A 110 7.85 -0.26 1.38
CA TRP A 110 8.95 -1.19 1.62
C TRP A 110 8.52 -2.63 1.89
N GLY A 111 7.48 -2.83 2.70
CA GLY A 111 7.02 -4.16 3.09
C GLY A 111 6.51 -4.97 1.90
N PHE A 112 5.73 -4.32 1.02
CA PHE A 112 5.18 -4.97 -0.18
C PHE A 112 6.28 -5.39 -1.15
N LEU A 113 7.22 -4.48 -1.44
CA LEU A 113 8.25 -4.72 -2.45
C LEU A 113 9.29 -5.75 -1.99
N LYS A 114 9.64 -5.74 -0.69
CA LYS A 114 10.50 -6.80 -0.12
C LYS A 114 9.82 -8.16 -0.12
N PHE A 115 8.54 -8.22 0.22
CA PHE A 115 7.77 -9.47 0.15
C PHE A 115 7.69 -10.00 -1.28
N LEU A 116 7.44 -9.12 -2.25
CA LEU A 116 7.37 -9.50 -3.66
C LEU A 116 8.73 -9.96 -4.21
N SER A 117 9.81 -9.27 -3.85
CA SER A 117 11.19 -9.67 -4.18
C SER A 117 11.54 -11.04 -3.59
N PHE A 118 11.12 -11.30 -2.35
CA PHE A 118 11.29 -12.60 -1.69
C PHE A 118 10.56 -13.71 -2.46
N LEU A 119 9.30 -13.51 -2.84
CA LEU A 119 8.55 -14.49 -3.65
C LEU A 119 9.21 -14.72 -5.02
N GLY A 120 9.62 -13.65 -5.70
CA GLY A 120 10.26 -13.73 -7.02
C GLY A 120 11.61 -14.44 -7.02
N THR A 121 12.33 -14.41 -5.91
CA THR A 121 13.66 -15.05 -5.76
C THR A 121 13.54 -16.49 -5.26
N ASN A 122 12.68 -16.75 -4.27
CA ASN A 122 12.61 -18.06 -3.60
C ASN A 122 11.60 -19.02 -4.23
N ILE A 123 10.65 -18.51 -5.03
CA ILE A 123 9.65 -19.33 -5.72
C ILE A 123 9.72 -19.00 -7.22
N PRO A 124 10.78 -19.42 -7.94
CA PRO A 124 10.92 -19.11 -9.36
C PRO A 124 9.89 -19.91 -10.18
N LEU A 125 9.05 -19.19 -10.92
CA LEU A 125 8.10 -19.76 -11.89
C LEU A 125 8.70 -19.81 -13.31
N THR A 126 9.67 -18.93 -13.54
CA THR A 126 10.38 -18.70 -14.80
C THR A 126 11.85 -18.40 -14.51
N THR A 127 12.70 -18.40 -15.54
CA THR A 127 14.12 -18.10 -15.42
C THR A 127 14.39 -16.64 -15.03
N GLU A 128 13.54 -15.71 -15.48
CA GLU A 128 13.72 -14.27 -15.25
C GLU A 128 13.03 -13.82 -13.95
N LYS A 129 13.78 -13.11 -13.10
CA LYS A 129 13.27 -12.58 -11.83
C LYS A 129 12.11 -11.60 -12.04
N LEU A 130 12.17 -10.76 -13.07
CA LEU A 130 11.14 -9.77 -13.38
C LEU A 130 9.77 -10.45 -13.62
N TYR A 131 9.72 -11.50 -14.43
CA TYR A 131 8.48 -12.23 -14.67
C TYR A 131 7.94 -12.89 -13.40
N ASN A 132 8.82 -13.48 -12.58
CA ASN A 132 8.41 -14.07 -11.31
C ASN A 132 7.78 -13.01 -10.39
N VAL A 133 8.40 -11.84 -10.25
CA VAL A 133 7.88 -10.69 -9.50
C VAL A 133 6.50 -10.27 -10.00
N LEU A 134 6.33 -10.11 -11.32
CA LEU A 134 5.06 -9.67 -11.90
C LEU A 134 3.94 -10.72 -11.71
N ILE A 135 4.23 -11.99 -11.95
CA ILE A 135 3.24 -13.08 -11.79
C ILE A 135 2.82 -13.20 -10.33
N HIS A 136 3.79 -13.23 -9.40
CA HIS A 136 3.50 -13.25 -7.97
C HIS A 136 2.70 -12.02 -7.54
N GLY A 137 2.97 -10.86 -8.13
CA GLY A 137 2.25 -9.63 -7.83
C GLY A 137 0.78 -9.71 -8.25
N ILE A 138 0.50 -10.24 -9.45
CA ILE A 138 -0.87 -10.48 -9.93
C ILE A 138 -1.59 -11.49 -9.04
N ILE A 139 -0.94 -12.61 -8.71
CA ILE A 139 -1.52 -13.63 -7.85
C ILE A 139 -1.83 -13.03 -6.47
N LEU A 140 -0.86 -12.34 -5.87
CA LEU A 140 -0.98 -11.72 -4.57
C LEU A 140 -2.10 -10.68 -4.54
N ALA A 141 -2.24 -9.85 -5.57
CA ALA A 141 -3.30 -8.85 -5.65
C ALA A 141 -4.69 -9.51 -5.72
N ASN A 142 -4.87 -10.53 -6.56
CA ASN A 142 -6.16 -11.20 -6.71
C ASN A 142 -6.55 -12.04 -5.48
N VAL A 143 -5.60 -12.77 -4.90
CA VAL A 143 -5.81 -13.53 -3.65
C VAL A 143 -6.12 -12.56 -2.50
N SER A 144 -5.35 -11.48 -2.37
CA SER A 144 -5.57 -10.50 -1.30
C SER A 144 -6.93 -9.81 -1.43
N HIS A 145 -7.36 -9.47 -2.65
CA HIS A 145 -8.67 -8.87 -2.87
C HIS A 145 -9.79 -9.88 -2.53
N LEU A 146 -9.67 -11.14 -2.94
CA LEU A 146 -10.67 -12.17 -2.60
C LEU A 146 -10.83 -12.33 -1.08
N ILE A 147 -9.71 -12.43 -0.36
CA ILE A 147 -9.74 -12.57 1.10
C ILE A 147 -10.28 -11.27 1.73
N SER A 148 -9.91 -10.09 1.22
CA SER A 148 -10.38 -8.81 1.78
C SER A 148 -11.89 -8.64 1.65
N ILE A 149 -12.51 -9.13 0.57
CA ILE A 149 -13.98 -9.20 0.42
C ILE A 149 -14.61 -10.05 1.51
N ILE A 150 -14.05 -11.24 1.77
CA ILE A 150 -14.57 -12.16 2.78
C ILE A 150 -14.44 -11.54 4.18
N LEU A 151 -13.32 -10.90 4.49
CA LEU A 151 -13.10 -10.23 5.76
C LEU A 151 -14.02 -9.01 5.94
N LEU A 152 -14.22 -8.20 4.89
CA LEU A 152 -15.14 -7.06 4.94
C LEU A 152 -16.58 -7.52 5.17
N PHE A 153 -17.00 -8.60 4.51
CA PHE A 153 -18.31 -9.20 4.74
C PHE A 153 -18.46 -9.67 6.20
N GLN A 154 -17.45 -10.33 6.77
CA GLN A 154 -17.47 -10.75 8.17
C GLN A 154 -17.47 -9.57 9.14
N LEU A 155 -16.67 -8.54 8.85
CA LEU A 155 -16.61 -7.31 9.64
C LEU A 155 -17.96 -6.59 9.65
N ALA A 156 -18.61 -6.45 8.49
CA ALA A 156 -19.91 -5.82 8.39
C ALA A 156 -21.01 -6.60 9.13
N LEU A 157 -20.93 -7.94 9.16
CA LEU A 157 -21.82 -8.77 10.00
C LEU A 157 -21.56 -8.59 11.51
N ALA A 158 -20.30 -8.37 11.88
CA ALA A 158 -19.86 -8.20 13.25
C ALA A 158 -20.31 -6.83 13.84
N LEU A 159 -20.44 -5.81 12.98
CA LEU A 159 -20.93 -4.49 13.38
C LEU A 159 -22.45 -4.52 13.66
N GLN A 160 -22.86 -4.10 14.86
CA GLN A 160 -24.27 -4.11 15.30
C GLN A 160 -25.08 -2.90 14.79
N THR A 161 -24.96 -2.55 13.51
CA THR A 161 -25.52 -1.29 12.97
C THR A 161 -26.98 -1.37 12.51
N SER A 162 -27.59 -2.56 12.41
CA SER A 162 -28.95 -2.71 11.87
C SER A 162 -29.82 -3.67 12.68
N ALA A 163 -31.13 -3.37 12.74
CA ALA A 163 -32.17 -4.27 13.25
C ALA A 163 -32.02 -5.66 12.59
N SER A 164 -32.37 -6.73 13.30
CA SER A 164 -31.99 -8.12 12.97
C SER A 164 -32.23 -8.55 11.51
N ASN A 165 -33.20 -7.93 10.84
CA ASN A 165 -33.66 -8.35 9.52
C ASN A 165 -32.79 -7.84 8.35
N GLY A 166 -31.92 -6.84 8.56
CA GLY A 166 -31.15 -6.18 7.47
C GLY A 166 -29.63 -6.45 7.44
N LYS A 167 -29.08 -7.17 8.43
CA LYS A 167 -27.62 -7.27 8.63
C LYS A 167 -26.87 -7.95 7.48
N VAL A 168 -27.42 -9.06 6.98
CA VAL A 168 -26.80 -9.83 5.88
C VAL A 168 -26.80 -9.02 4.59
N TYR A 169 -27.88 -8.28 4.34
CA TYR A 169 -28.01 -7.42 3.16
C TYR A 169 -27.00 -6.26 3.19
N PHE A 170 -26.87 -5.59 4.34
CA PHE A 170 -25.84 -4.56 4.55
C PHE A 170 -24.43 -5.10 4.30
N ALA A 171 -24.09 -6.24 4.92
CA ALA A 171 -22.79 -6.85 4.75
C ALA A 171 -22.50 -7.27 3.30
N PHE A 172 -23.52 -7.80 2.61
CA PHE A 172 -23.42 -8.15 1.20
C PHE A 172 -23.17 -6.92 0.33
N ILE A 173 -23.90 -5.81 0.54
CA ILE A 173 -23.69 -4.57 -0.20
C ILE A 173 -22.28 -4.03 0.03
N CYS A 174 -21.80 -3.98 1.28
CA CYS A 174 -20.45 -3.51 1.57
C CYS A 174 -19.39 -4.32 0.82
N ALA A 175 -19.52 -5.65 0.83
CA ALA A 175 -18.61 -6.54 0.12
C ALA A 175 -18.73 -6.41 -1.41
N ALA A 176 -19.94 -6.25 -1.95
CA ALA A 176 -20.17 -6.06 -3.38
C ALA A 176 -19.62 -4.72 -3.88
N LEU A 177 -19.80 -3.64 -3.13
CA LEU A 177 -19.23 -2.33 -3.46
C LEU A 177 -17.69 -2.36 -3.48
N HIS A 178 -17.08 -3.15 -2.59
CA HIS A 178 -15.64 -3.37 -2.60
C HIS A 178 -15.18 -4.14 -3.86
N ILE A 179 -15.97 -5.12 -4.34
CA ILE A 179 -15.71 -5.80 -5.62
C ILE A 179 -15.73 -4.78 -6.78
N PHE A 180 -16.79 -3.96 -6.86
CA PHE A 180 -17.03 -3.00 -7.94
C PHE A 180 -16.41 -1.62 -7.70
N THR A 181 -15.36 -1.56 -6.89
CA THR A 181 -14.66 -0.31 -6.59
C THR A 181 -14.04 0.33 -7.84
N PRO A 182 -14.02 1.67 -7.95
CA PRO A 182 -13.40 2.36 -9.07
C PRO A 182 -11.90 2.09 -9.22
N ALA A 183 -11.23 1.57 -8.17
CA ALA A 183 -9.83 1.16 -8.26
C ALA A 183 -9.61 0.04 -9.30
N GLY A 184 -10.65 -0.75 -9.62
CA GLY A 184 -10.71 -1.63 -10.78
C GLY A 184 -9.44 -2.44 -11.06
N ILE A 185 -8.70 -2.03 -12.10
CA ILE A 185 -7.50 -2.71 -12.59
C ILE A 185 -6.33 -2.72 -11.59
N PHE A 186 -6.22 -1.73 -10.69
CA PHE A 186 -5.16 -1.69 -9.66
C PHE A 186 -5.30 -2.82 -8.64
N LEU A 187 -6.50 -3.40 -8.47
CA LEU A 187 -6.70 -4.57 -7.62
C LEU A 187 -6.42 -5.89 -8.33
N VAL A 188 -6.05 -5.85 -9.61
CA VAL A 188 -5.65 -7.00 -10.45
C VAL A 188 -4.15 -6.94 -10.74
N ALA A 189 -3.63 -5.75 -11.02
CA ALA A 189 -2.23 -5.50 -11.30
C ALA A 189 -1.34 -5.75 -10.06
N PRO A 190 -0.02 -5.91 -10.24
CA PRO A 190 1.01 -6.00 -9.19
C PRO A 190 1.13 -4.78 -8.25
N CYS A 191 0.03 -4.32 -7.67
CA CYS A 191 -0.03 -3.11 -6.87
C CYS A 191 -0.35 -3.42 -5.39
N PRO A 192 0.10 -2.57 -4.45
CA PRO A 192 -0.05 -2.81 -3.01
C PRO A 192 -1.48 -2.64 -2.49
N GLU A 193 -2.40 -2.02 -3.23
CA GLU A 193 -3.78 -1.68 -2.84
C GLU A 193 -4.54 -2.89 -2.28
N ALA A 194 -4.48 -4.02 -2.99
CA ALA A 194 -5.22 -5.21 -2.61
C ALA A 194 -4.67 -5.81 -1.29
N LEU A 195 -3.35 -5.92 -1.16
CA LEU A 195 -2.71 -6.39 0.07
C LEU A 195 -2.96 -5.44 1.25
N PHE A 196 -2.90 -4.13 1.00
CA PHE A 196 -3.21 -3.12 2.00
C PHE A 196 -4.66 -3.24 2.49
N SER A 197 -5.63 -3.44 1.58
CA SER A 197 -7.04 -3.65 1.94
C SER A 197 -7.23 -4.90 2.80
N LEU A 198 -6.55 -6.00 2.46
CA LEU A 198 -6.56 -7.26 3.20
C LEU A 198 -6.07 -7.05 4.64
N LEU A 199 -4.86 -6.50 4.80
CA LEU A 199 -4.25 -6.30 6.12
C LEU A 199 -5.07 -5.32 6.98
N SER A 200 -5.63 -4.29 6.35
CA SER A 200 -6.49 -3.30 7.03
C SER A 200 -7.78 -3.95 7.53
N PHE A 201 -8.52 -4.67 6.68
CA PHE A 201 -9.75 -5.35 7.09
C PHE A 201 -9.50 -6.48 8.09
N ALA A 202 -8.38 -7.20 7.99
CA ALA A 202 -7.95 -8.15 9.01
C ALA A 202 -7.75 -7.47 10.36
N GLY A 203 -7.04 -6.33 10.39
CA GLY A 203 -6.88 -5.51 11.59
C GLY A 203 -8.23 -5.09 12.17
N TYR A 204 -9.11 -4.49 11.36
CA TYR A 204 -10.44 -4.08 11.84
C TYR A 204 -11.28 -5.24 12.39
N LEU A 205 -11.26 -6.40 11.74
CA LEU A 205 -12.00 -7.58 12.21
C LEU A 205 -11.47 -8.10 13.55
N LEU A 206 -10.15 -8.21 13.69
CA LEU A 206 -9.50 -8.62 14.94
C LEU A 206 -9.75 -7.62 16.06
N TYR A 207 -9.70 -6.32 15.76
CA TYR A 207 -10.07 -5.26 16.69
C TYR A 207 -11.51 -5.43 17.17
N VAL A 208 -12.46 -5.60 16.25
CA VAL A 208 -13.88 -5.78 16.60
C VAL A 208 -14.10 -7.08 17.40
N TYR A 209 -13.42 -8.17 17.08
CA TYR A 209 -13.48 -9.40 17.87
C TYR A 209 -12.89 -9.26 19.28
N SER A 210 -11.95 -8.34 19.50
CA SER A 210 -11.52 -7.99 20.86
C SER A 210 -12.64 -7.36 21.72
N TRP A 211 -13.73 -6.90 21.08
CA TRP A 211 -14.88 -6.28 21.73
C TRP A 211 -16.15 -7.15 21.76
N ILE A 212 -16.32 -8.09 20.82
CA ILE A 212 -17.62 -8.76 20.59
C ILE A 212 -18.02 -9.81 21.65
N ASP A 213 -17.10 -10.30 22.49
CA ASP A 213 -17.40 -11.38 23.44
C ASP A 213 -17.82 -10.89 24.84
N THR A 214 -18.32 -9.65 24.96
CA THR A 214 -18.76 -9.13 26.26
C THR A 214 -20.28 -9.16 26.41
N GLY A 215 -20.77 -10.25 27.01
CA GLY A 215 -21.66 -10.08 28.16
C GLY A 215 -20.95 -9.27 29.26
N LEU A 216 -21.57 -9.10 30.44
CA LEU A 216 -21.03 -8.31 31.57
C LEU A 216 -19.69 -8.80 32.19
N GLN A 217 -18.90 -9.58 31.45
CA GLN A 217 -17.85 -10.44 31.95
C GLN A 217 -16.71 -10.53 30.92
N TYR A 218 -15.79 -9.55 30.94
CA TYR A 218 -14.53 -9.57 30.19
C TYR A 218 -13.62 -10.68 30.72
N HIS A 219 -13.51 -11.78 29.98
CA HIS A 219 -12.71 -12.94 30.40
C HIS A 219 -11.56 -13.19 29.44
N GLY A 220 -10.43 -12.52 29.69
CA GLY A 220 -9.14 -13.21 29.57
C GLY A 220 -8.14 -12.70 28.51
N PRO A 221 -6.96 -13.34 28.46
CA PRO A 221 -5.81 -12.96 27.62
C PRO A 221 -6.04 -13.10 26.12
N ILE A 222 -7.06 -13.85 25.70
CA ILE A 222 -7.38 -14.07 24.29
C ILE A 222 -7.88 -12.77 23.64
N GLN A 223 -8.65 -11.95 24.36
CA GLN A 223 -9.13 -10.65 23.84
C GLN A 223 -7.99 -9.66 23.68
N ASP A 224 -7.06 -9.63 24.64
CA ASP A 224 -5.84 -8.82 24.55
C ASP A 224 -4.96 -9.30 23.38
N LEU A 225 -4.89 -10.62 23.14
CA LEU A 225 -4.19 -11.19 22.00
C LEU A 225 -4.82 -10.74 20.67
N TYR A 226 -6.15 -10.78 20.53
CA TYR A 226 -6.82 -10.26 19.32
C TYR A 226 -6.51 -8.78 19.08
N LEU A 227 -6.44 -7.97 20.15
CA LEU A 227 -6.08 -6.56 20.05
C LEU A 227 -4.64 -6.36 19.59
N ILE A 228 -3.68 -7.12 20.14
CA ILE A 228 -2.28 -7.07 19.73
C ILE A 228 -2.10 -7.55 18.28
N LEU A 229 -2.76 -8.64 17.90
CA LEU A 229 -2.76 -9.16 16.52
C LEU A 229 -3.34 -8.14 15.55
N SER A 230 -4.39 -7.43 15.96
CA SER A 230 -4.93 -6.30 15.19
C SER A 230 -3.88 -5.20 14.99
N GLY A 231 -3.14 -4.83 16.04
CA GLY A 231 -2.03 -3.86 15.96
C GLY A 231 -0.92 -4.33 15.01
N PHE A 232 -0.59 -5.62 15.06
CA PHE A 232 0.36 -6.24 14.15
C PHE A 232 -0.09 -6.18 12.69
N CYS A 233 -1.35 -6.51 12.38
CA CYS A 233 -1.90 -6.40 11.02
C CYS A 233 -1.86 -4.96 10.50
N PHE A 234 -2.22 -3.96 11.32
CA PHE A 234 -2.10 -2.55 10.93
C PHE A 234 -0.66 -2.09 10.79
N GLY A 235 0.27 -2.59 11.61
CA GLY A 235 1.70 -2.36 11.44
C GLY A 235 2.22 -2.90 10.12
N LEU A 236 1.85 -4.13 9.74
CA LEU A 236 2.15 -4.66 8.41
C LEU A 236 1.53 -3.82 7.30
N ALA A 237 0.28 -3.37 7.46
CA ALA A 237 -0.37 -2.47 6.50
C ALA A 237 0.41 -1.15 6.35
N ALA A 238 0.94 -0.60 7.44
CA ALA A 238 1.77 0.61 7.43
C ALA A 238 3.11 0.42 6.69
N THR A 239 3.69 -0.79 6.72
CA THR A 239 4.88 -1.11 5.90
C THR A 239 4.56 -1.21 4.40
N VAL A 240 3.33 -1.63 4.05
CA VAL A 240 2.85 -1.76 2.67
C VAL A 240 2.48 -0.40 2.09
N ARG A 241 1.89 0.50 2.88
CA ARG A 241 1.63 1.90 2.51
C ARG A 241 1.66 2.79 3.75
N GLY A 242 2.28 3.97 3.63
CA GLY A 242 2.34 4.95 4.72
C GLY A 242 0.98 5.34 5.32
N ASN A 243 -0.09 5.29 4.51
CA ASN A 243 -1.47 5.56 4.95
C ASN A 243 -1.95 4.63 6.09
N GLY A 244 -1.33 3.44 6.25
CA GLY A 244 -1.65 2.52 7.34
C GLY A 244 -1.38 3.09 8.74
N LEU A 245 -0.52 4.11 8.85
CA LEU A 245 -0.28 4.80 10.12
C LEU A 245 -1.58 5.38 10.71
N LEU A 246 -2.52 5.82 9.87
CA LEU A 246 -3.79 6.41 10.31
C LEU A 246 -4.68 5.41 11.06
N SER A 247 -4.52 4.10 10.83
CA SER A 247 -5.21 3.07 11.62
C SER A 247 -4.80 3.11 13.10
N GLY A 248 -3.64 3.69 13.43
CA GLY A 248 -3.20 3.93 14.80
C GLY A 248 -4.07 4.88 15.60
N ILE A 249 -4.90 5.71 14.95
CA ILE A 249 -5.83 6.64 15.61
C ILE A 249 -6.81 5.89 16.52
N ILE A 250 -7.23 4.69 16.13
CA ILE A 250 -8.15 3.87 16.95
C ILE A 250 -7.52 3.52 18.28
N TYR A 251 -6.25 3.09 18.28
CA TYR A 251 -5.54 2.76 19.52
C TYR A 251 -5.21 3.99 20.34
N PHE A 252 -4.90 5.11 19.70
CA PHE A 252 -4.69 6.37 20.40
C PHE A 252 -5.96 6.81 21.14
N TYR A 253 -7.11 6.75 20.47
CA TYR A 253 -8.40 7.06 21.06
C TYR A 253 -8.75 6.12 22.22
N ASP A 254 -8.59 4.81 22.03
CA ASP A 254 -8.80 3.83 23.09
C ASP A 254 -7.88 4.04 24.29
N ALA A 255 -6.58 4.26 24.05
CA ALA A 255 -5.61 4.49 25.11
C ALA A 255 -5.94 5.76 25.90
N LEU A 256 -6.40 6.82 25.23
CA LEU A 256 -6.84 8.06 25.89
C LEU A 256 -8.05 7.82 26.79
N ILE A 257 -9.06 7.08 26.32
CA ILE A 257 -10.23 6.72 27.15
C ILE A 257 -9.78 5.93 28.38
N TRP A 258 -8.97 4.88 28.19
CA TRP A 258 -8.49 4.06 29.31
C TRP A 258 -7.58 4.82 30.27
N LEU A 259 -6.82 5.81 29.78
CA LEU A 259 -6.01 6.70 30.60
C LEU A 259 -6.88 7.63 31.45
N ILE A 260 -7.90 8.27 30.87
CA ILE A 260 -8.84 9.15 31.59
C ILE A 260 -9.57 8.36 32.69
N VAL A 261 -10.13 7.19 32.33
CA VAL A 261 -10.79 6.28 33.29
C VAL A 261 -9.81 5.78 34.37
N SER A 262 -8.50 5.72 34.07
CA SER A 262 -7.46 5.39 35.04
C SER A 262 -7.13 6.53 35.99
N ALA A 263 -7.09 7.77 35.47
CA ALA A 263 -6.70 8.98 36.18
C ALA A 263 -7.74 9.46 37.22
N GLU A 264 -9.04 9.24 36.98
CA GLU A 264 -10.09 9.59 37.96
C GLU A 264 -9.86 8.94 39.34
N ARG A 265 -9.21 7.77 39.37
CA ARG A 265 -8.85 7.06 40.62
C ARG A 265 -7.65 7.69 41.34
N LEU A 266 -6.69 8.23 40.60
CA LEU A 266 -5.47 8.82 41.16
C LEU A 266 -5.71 10.22 41.71
N VAL A 267 -6.54 11.02 41.03
CA VAL A 267 -6.66 12.45 41.34
C VAL A 267 -7.96 12.79 42.09
N ARG A 268 -8.88 11.82 42.31
CA ARG A 268 -10.24 12.07 42.85
C ARG A 268 -11.02 13.18 42.10
N ILE A 269 -10.62 13.51 40.87
CA ILE A 269 -11.36 14.44 40.01
C ILE A 269 -12.45 13.62 39.32
N ARG A 270 -13.71 13.92 39.64
CA ARG A 270 -14.89 13.34 39.00
C ARG A 270 -15.11 14.04 37.67
N VAL A 271 -14.56 13.50 36.57
CA VAL A 271 -14.81 14.04 35.22
C VAL A 271 -16.10 13.43 34.66
N PHE A 272 -16.31 12.14 34.88
CA PHE A 272 -17.55 11.43 34.60
C PHE A 272 -18.26 11.06 35.90
N ASN A 273 -19.59 11.18 35.91
CA ASN A 273 -20.44 10.81 37.04
C ASN A 273 -20.58 9.26 37.14
N ILE A 274 -19.45 8.53 37.11
CA ILE A 274 -19.39 7.05 37.15
C ILE A 274 -19.77 6.53 38.55
N SER A 275 -19.93 7.40 39.55
CA SER A 275 -20.41 7.07 40.90
C SER A 275 -21.85 6.55 40.97
N ALA A 276 -22.62 6.61 39.87
CA ALA A 276 -23.93 5.96 39.77
C ALA A 276 -23.85 4.45 39.43
N LEU A 277 -22.67 3.93 39.05
CA LEU A 277 -22.46 2.50 38.78
C LEU A 277 -22.22 1.73 40.08
N ARG A 278 -22.85 0.55 40.19
CA ARG A 278 -22.72 -0.37 41.35
C ARG A 278 -21.25 -0.68 41.68
N PRO A 279 -20.86 -0.79 42.96
CA PRO A 279 -19.48 -1.03 43.39
C PRO A 279 -18.87 -2.34 42.86
N GLU A 280 -19.67 -3.36 42.56
CA GLU A 280 -19.25 -4.62 41.95
C GLU A 280 -18.75 -4.44 40.50
N LEU A 281 -19.40 -3.54 39.74
CA LEU A 281 -19.03 -3.21 38.37
C LEU A 281 -17.70 -2.42 38.35
N HIS A 282 -17.45 -1.59 39.36
CA HIS A 282 -16.18 -0.86 39.55
C HIS A 282 -14.99 -1.80 39.80
N ALA A 283 -15.15 -2.83 40.63
CA ALA A 283 -14.08 -3.79 40.90
C ALA A 283 -13.72 -4.61 39.65
N GLN A 284 -14.72 -5.08 38.90
CA GLN A 284 -14.50 -5.82 37.65
C GLN A 284 -13.83 -4.94 36.57
N LEU A 285 -14.32 -3.72 36.36
CA LEU A 285 -13.71 -2.75 35.44
C LEU A 285 -12.25 -2.45 35.77
N SER A 286 -11.86 -2.44 37.04
CA SER A 286 -10.49 -2.13 37.46
C SER A 286 -9.43 -3.17 37.06
N SER A 287 -9.81 -4.46 37.00
CA SER A 287 -8.91 -5.55 36.58
C SER A 287 -8.76 -5.62 35.05
N ILE A 288 -9.85 -5.36 34.33
CA ILE A 288 -9.91 -5.24 32.87
C ILE A 288 -9.04 -4.06 32.42
N ARG A 289 -9.14 -2.93 33.14
CA ARG A 289 -8.40 -1.69 32.90
C ARG A 289 -6.88 -1.86 32.96
N GLN A 290 -6.35 -2.63 33.91
CA GLN A 290 -4.90 -2.84 34.05
C GLN A 290 -4.30 -3.69 32.92
N ARG A 291 -5.09 -4.57 32.30
CA ARG A 291 -4.62 -5.48 31.25
C ARG A 291 -4.83 -4.91 29.84
N ARG A 292 -5.92 -4.17 29.64
CA ARG A 292 -6.28 -3.63 28.33
C ARG A 292 -5.44 -2.43 27.91
N LEU A 293 -5.15 -1.51 28.83
CA LEU A 293 -4.30 -0.35 28.54
C LEU A 293 -2.92 -0.75 27.97
N PRO A 294 -2.12 -1.63 28.60
CA PRO A 294 -0.84 -2.03 28.02
C PRO A 294 -1.01 -2.76 26.68
N ALA A 295 -2.06 -3.60 26.52
CA ALA A 295 -2.32 -4.25 25.23
C ALA A 295 -2.65 -3.23 24.11
N THR A 296 -3.45 -2.20 24.38
CA THR A 296 -3.74 -1.11 23.43
C THR A 296 -2.48 -0.33 23.09
N VAL A 297 -1.64 -0.01 24.09
CA VAL A 297 -0.37 0.70 23.88
C VAL A 297 0.58 -0.14 23.02
N THR A 298 0.72 -1.43 23.32
CA THR A 298 1.52 -2.37 22.51
C THR A 298 1.00 -2.45 21.08
N ALA A 299 -0.33 -2.57 20.88
CA ALA A 299 -0.93 -2.59 19.56
C ALA A 299 -0.65 -1.29 18.77
N GLY A 300 -0.79 -0.12 19.41
CA GLY A 300 -0.46 1.16 18.80
C GLY A 300 1.03 1.32 18.47
N MET A 301 1.92 0.84 19.34
CA MET A 301 3.37 0.83 19.08
C MET A 301 3.72 -0.05 17.87
N LEU A 302 3.06 -1.20 17.68
CA LEU A 302 3.28 -2.04 16.50
C LEU A 302 2.92 -1.31 15.19
N VAL A 303 1.87 -0.48 15.19
CA VAL A 303 1.54 0.38 14.04
C VAL A 303 2.65 1.41 13.78
N GLY A 304 3.10 2.07 14.84
CA GLY A 304 4.19 3.04 14.77
C GLY A 304 5.49 2.42 14.26
N ILE A 305 5.85 1.22 14.72
CA ILE A 305 7.01 0.45 14.25
C ILE A 305 6.87 0.10 12.77
N GLY A 306 5.68 -0.29 12.32
CA GLY A 306 5.42 -0.59 10.90
C GLY A 306 5.68 0.60 9.99
N PHE A 307 5.39 1.82 10.44
CA PHE A 307 5.70 3.04 9.69
C PHE A 307 7.16 3.49 9.84
N ALA A 308 7.68 3.51 11.08
CA ALA A 308 9.01 4.03 11.40
C ALA A 308 10.15 3.09 10.94
N GLY A 309 9.90 1.77 10.87
CA GLY A 309 10.89 0.78 10.46
C GLY A 309 11.50 1.08 9.09
N PRO A 310 10.70 1.18 8.01
CA PRO A 310 11.20 1.59 6.70
C PRO A 310 11.93 2.94 6.69
N GLN A 311 11.44 3.94 7.44
CA GLN A 311 12.11 5.25 7.55
C GLN A 311 13.50 5.12 8.17
N TYR A 312 13.62 4.28 9.20
CA TYR A 312 14.88 4.03 9.88
C TYR A 312 15.88 3.28 8.99
N ILE A 313 15.42 2.28 8.23
CA ILE A 313 16.28 1.57 7.26
C ILE A 313 16.79 2.55 6.21
N ALA A 314 15.94 3.43 5.68
CA ALA A 314 16.35 4.47 4.75
C ALA A 314 17.38 5.42 5.37
N PHE A 315 17.14 5.85 6.61
CA PHE A 315 18.06 6.71 7.34
C PHE A 315 19.45 6.08 7.51
N GLN A 316 19.52 4.79 7.81
CA GLN A 316 20.81 4.08 7.88
C GLN A 316 21.54 4.08 6.54
N GLN A 317 20.80 3.99 5.42
CA GLN A 317 21.39 3.95 4.09
C GLN A 317 21.87 5.32 3.58
N PHE A 318 21.14 6.40 3.85
CA PHE A 318 21.45 7.74 3.31
C PHE A 318 22.08 8.71 4.32
N CYS A 319 21.92 8.47 5.62
CA CYS A 319 22.38 9.36 6.69
C CYS A 319 23.43 8.70 7.61
N GLY A 320 23.95 7.53 7.23
CA GLY A 320 24.97 6.80 7.97
C GLY A 320 26.26 7.59 8.20
N SER A 321 27.05 7.19 9.20
CA SER A 321 28.30 7.87 9.60
C SER A 321 29.38 7.90 8.50
N HIS A 322 29.29 6.99 7.53
CA HIS A 322 30.24 6.88 6.42
C HIS A 322 29.99 7.88 5.29
N ILE A 323 28.88 8.62 5.32
CA ILE A 323 28.49 9.55 4.26
C ILE A 323 28.96 10.95 4.62
N LEU A 324 29.90 11.48 3.82
CA LEU A 324 30.51 12.80 4.02
C LEU A 324 29.53 13.94 3.73
N GLU A 325 28.73 13.83 2.67
CA GLU A 325 27.70 14.80 2.30
C GLU A 325 26.31 14.27 2.62
N LYS A 326 25.81 14.62 3.81
CA LYS A 326 24.48 14.20 4.25
C LYS A 326 23.38 15.00 3.56
N ARG A 327 22.30 14.32 3.20
CA ARG A 327 21.11 14.98 2.66
C ARG A 327 20.47 15.91 3.71
N PRO A 328 19.83 17.02 3.29
CA PRO A 328 19.26 18.00 4.22
C PRO A 328 18.25 17.41 5.22
N TRP A 329 17.47 16.41 4.79
CA TRP A 329 16.47 15.75 5.64
C TRP A 329 17.09 14.87 6.75
N CYS A 330 18.38 14.53 6.66
CA CYS A 330 19.11 13.85 7.74
C CYS A 330 19.22 14.71 9.00
N HIS A 331 19.14 16.03 8.87
CA HIS A 331 19.21 17.00 9.96
C HIS A 331 17.82 17.46 10.45
N ALA A 332 16.75 17.11 9.74
CA ALA A 332 15.39 17.44 10.13
C ALA A 332 14.92 16.59 11.32
N PHE A 333 14.04 17.15 12.16
CA PHE A 333 13.44 16.43 13.29
C PHE A 333 11.90 16.42 13.19
N PRO A 334 11.26 15.23 13.09
CA PRO A 334 11.88 13.91 12.92
C PRO A 334 12.47 13.72 11.51
N PRO A 335 13.57 12.96 11.34
CA PRO A 335 14.12 12.65 10.03
C PRO A 335 13.16 11.69 9.30
N SER A 336 12.73 12.08 8.10
CA SER A 336 11.73 11.34 7.32
C SER A 336 12.05 11.42 5.83
N ILE A 337 12.50 10.30 5.25
CA ILE A 337 12.72 10.21 3.81
C ILE A 337 11.41 10.40 3.06
N TYR A 338 10.29 9.92 3.61
CA TYR A 338 8.98 10.06 2.98
C TYR A 338 8.54 11.52 2.86
N SER A 339 8.68 12.30 3.93
CA SER A 339 8.36 13.73 3.91
C SER A 339 9.30 14.51 2.99
N TRP A 340 10.59 14.13 2.97
CA TRP A 340 11.55 14.69 2.02
C TRP A 340 11.13 14.43 0.58
N VAL A 341 10.81 13.19 0.21
CA VAL A 341 10.43 12.84 -1.16
C VAL A 341 9.18 13.60 -1.60
N GLN A 342 8.17 13.69 -0.73
CA GLN A 342 6.96 14.47 -0.99
C GLN A 342 7.27 15.95 -1.28
N SER A 343 8.10 16.58 -0.46
CA SER A 343 8.43 18.00 -0.62
C SER A 343 9.40 18.29 -1.78
N HIS A 344 10.44 17.47 -1.94
CA HIS A 344 11.57 17.75 -2.82
C HIS A 344 11.33 17.28 -4.25
N TYR A 345 10.79 16.06 -4.43
CA TYR A 345 10.56 15.49 -5.76
C TYR A 345 9.15 15.75 -6.28
N TRP A 346 8.16 15.84 -5.40
CA TRP A 346 6.76 16.03 -5.81
C TRP A 346 6.20 17.41 -5.51
N ASN A 347 6.96 18.28 -4.83
CA ASN A 347 6.50 19.61 -4.41
C ASN A 347 5.14 19.57 -3.68
N VAL A 348 4.90 18.48 -2.94
CA VAL A 348 3.71 18.31 -2.11
C VAL A 348 4.10 18.59 -0.66
N GLY A 349 3.52 19.66 -0.11
CA GLY A 349 3.59 20.04 1.30
C GLY A 349 2.33 19.63 2.07
N PHE A 350 2.38 19.79 3.40
CA PHE A 350 1.20 19.64 4.25
C PHE A 350 0.10 20.59 3.77
N LEU A 351 -1.04 20.02 3.32
CA LEU A 351 -2.21 20.71 2.76
C LEU A 351 -2.06 21.39 1.38
N SER A 352 -0.93 21.25 0.68
CA SER A 352 -0.78 21.88 -0.66
C SER A 352 -1.59 21.21 -1.77
N LEU A 353 -2.11 19.99 -1.54
CA LEU A 353 -3.04 19.31 -2.45
C LEU A 353 -4.42 19.99 -2.55
N LEU A 354 -4.78 20.86 -1.59
CA LEU A 354 -6.02 21.64 -1.63
C LEU A 354 -5.88 22.96 -2.40
N SER A 355 -4.65 23.40 -2.63
CA SER A 355 -4.35 24.51 -3.53
C SER A 355 -4.03 23.94 -4.91
N CYS A 356 -4.87 24.18 -5.91
CA CYS A 356 -4.49 24.02 -7.32
C CYS A 356 -3.31 24.94 -7.62
N GLN A 357 -2.08 24.49 -7.36
CA GLN A 357 -0.90 25.10 -7.91
C GLN A 357 -0.74 24.58 -9.33
N THR A 358 -0.93 25.48 -10.28
CA THR A 358 -0.55 25.31 -11.69
C THR A 358 0.87 24.78 -11.76
N TYR A 359 1.04 23.58 -12.33
CA TYR A 359 2.35 23.02 -12.66
C TYR A 359 3.07 23.99 -13.60
N ASN A 360 4.13 24.65 -13.14
CA ASN A 360 5.05 25.37 -14.01
C ASN A 360 6.09 24.36 -14.53
N GLU A 361 6.09 24.11 -15.85
CA GLU A 361 6.94 23.14 -16.56
C GLU A 361 8.46 23.44 -16.51
N HIS A 362 8.89 24.51 -15.84
CA HIS A 362 10.29 24.96 -15.86
C HIS A 362 11.25 24.18 -14.92
N ALA A 363 10.77 23.24 -14.10
CA ALA A 363 11.61 22.53 -13.14
C ALA A 363 12.40 21.34 -13.72
N PHE A 364 12.17 20.95 -14.98
CA PHE A 364 12.78 19.76 -15.57
C PHE A 364 14.06 20.01 -16.38
N LEU A 365 14.51 21.26 -16.56
CA LEU A 365 15.58 21.55 -17.53
C LEU A 365 16.95 21.93 -16.95
N HIS A 366 17.14 22.10 -15.65
CA HIS A 366 18.49 22.34 -15.11
C HIS A 366 18.66 21.79 -13.68
N PRO A 367 19.38 20.67 -13.48
CA PRO A 367 20.05 20.42 -12.22
C PRO A 367 21.30 21.31 -12.16
N GLU A 368 21.59 21.86 -10.99
CA GLU A 368 22.75 22.71 -10.68
C GLU A 368 22.69 24.16 -11.19
N THR A 369 22.24 25.06 -10.32
CA THR A 369 22.99 26.25 -9.85
C THR A 369 22.03 27.15 -9.07
N LYS A 370 22.06 27.07 -7.74
CA LYS A 370 21.72 28.21 -6.88
C LYS A 370 23.03 28.68 -6.25
N SER A 371 23.85 29.38 -7.03
CA SER A 371 24.83 30.31 -6.48
C SER A 371 24.24 31.72 -6.59
N GLU A 372 24.31 32.44 -5.48
CA GLU A 372 24.00 33.86 -5.37
C GLU A 372 24.70 34.69 -6.47
N ALA A 373 23.98 35.61 -7.12
CA ALA A 373 24.54 36.85 -7.66
C ALA A 373 23.44 37.90 -7.95
N PRO A 374 23.76 39.21 -7.81
CA PRO A 374 22.81 40.33 -7.90
C PRO A 374 22.61 40.87 -9.33
N ASP A 375 21.63 41.77 -9.46
CA ASP A 375 21.23 42.59 -10.62
C ASP A 375 22.34 42.96 -11.62
N GLN A 376 22.08 42.74 -12.93
CA GLN A 376 22.27 43.75 -13.99
C GLN A 376 21.73 43.31 -15.38
N ASP A 377 20.82 44.14 -15.90
CA ASP A 377 20.50 44.51 -17.29
C ASP A 377 21.41 44.01 -18.46
N ARG A 378 20.81 43.38 -19.50
CA ARG A 378 20.77 43.82 -20.93
C ARG A 378 20.58 42.68 -21.98
N ASN A 379 19.52 42.84 -22.78
CA ASN A 379 19.41 42.66 -24.25
C ASN A 379 20.37 41.74 -25.05
N ALA A 380 19.81 40.73 -25.73
CA ALA A 380 19.98 40.42 -27.19
C ALA A 380 19.12 39.19 -27.56
N LYS A 381 18.06 39.33 -28.38
CA LYS A 381 18.00 39.04 -29.83
C LYS A 381 18.59 37.66 -30.24
N GLY A 382 17.73 36.84 -30.83
CA GLY A 382 17.90 35.41 -31.01
C GLY A 382 18.91 34.97 -32.07
N LEU A 383 19.16 33.66 -32.09
CA LEU A 383 19.30 32.89 -33.32
C LEU A 383 18.99 31.42 -33.02
N GLN A 384 18.46 30.79 -34.05
CA GLN A 384 17.77 29.52 -34.10
C GLN A 384 18.74 28.40 -34.52
N ASP A 385 18.37 27.16 -34.17
CA ASP A 385 18.87 25.87 -34.70
C ASP A 385 20.22 25.32 -34.23
N ASN A 386 20.16 24.29 -33.37
CA ASN A 386 20.64 22.92 -33.62
C ASN A 386 20.57 22.10 -32.32
N MET A 387 19.52 21.28 -32.16
CA MET A 387 19.46 20.24 -31.11
C MET A 387 19.75 18.88 -31.75
N ASP A 388 21.03 18.48 -31.73
CA ASP A 388 21.39 17.07 -31.70
C ASP A 388 21.42 16.64 -30.23
N PHE A 389 20.39 15.90 -29.82
CA PHE A 389 20.26 15.35 -28.47
C PHE A 389 20.97 13.98 -28.43
N ASP A 390 22.20 13.95 -27.93
CA ASP A 390 22.95 12.72 -27.72
C ASP A 390 22.44 11.98 -26.47
N ILE A 391 21.71 10.89 -26.70
CA ILE A 391 20.94 10.12 -25.71
C ILE A 391 21.83 9.22 -24.81
N ASN A 392 23.14 9.22 -25.00
CA ASN A 392 24.03 8.31 -24.25
C ASN A 392 24.39 8.76 -22.83
N ARG A 393 23.90 9.90 -22.35
CA ARG A 393 24.28 10.45 -21.03
C ARG A 393 23.31 10.19 -19.88
N ALA A 394 22.22 9.44 -20.12
CA ALA A 394 21.20 9.16 -19.10
C ALA A 394 21.40 7.82 -18.36
N PHE A 395 22.49 7.09 -18.63
CA PHE A 395 22.77 5.79 -18.02
C PHE A 395 24.26 5.61 -17.64
N GLU A 396 24.82 6.59 -16.93
CA GLU A 396 26.02 6.38 -16.10
C GLU A 396 25.74 6.77 -14.65
#